data_AF-A0A4Y2SP00-F1
#
_entry.id   AF-A0A4Y2SP00-F1
#
_cell.length_a   1.000
_cell.length_b   1.000
_cell.length_c   1.000
_cell.angle_alpha   90.00
_cell.angle_beta   90.00
_cell.angle_gamma   90.00
#
_symmetry.space_group_name_H-M   'P 1'
#
loop_
_entity.id
_entity.type
_entity.pdbx_description
1 polymer ?
#
loop_
_entity_poly.entity_id
_entity_poly.type
_entity_poly.pdbx_seq_one_letter_code
_entity_poly.pdbx_strand_id
1 'polypeptide(L)'
;MWAEVLVKLDCTNKSLQGKSANLDVASSFLSCLAKNIQHLRDEGVPKYAGKAKNICDSMSNESSFTVKRLRKVKRMTGEMAEDEAHLICAEKSFEL
;
A
#
# COMPACT_ATOMS: atom_id res chain seq x y z
N MET A 1 5.02 8.32 8.47
CA MET A 1 4.69 7.64 7.20
C MET A 1 4.16 8.60 6.15
N TRP A 2 3.00 9.25 6.36
CA TRP A 2 2.41 10.14 5.35
C TRP A 2 3.31 11.28 4.90
N ALA A 3 4.02 11.92 5.84
CA ALA A 3 5.01 12.94 5.49
C ALA A 3 6.07 12.43 4.50
N GLU A 4 6.57 11.20 4.69
CA GLU A 4 7.56 10.59 3.82
C GLU A 4 6.98 10.27 2.43
N VAL A 5 5.75 9.76 2.37
CA VAL A 5 5.02 9.54 1.12
C VAL A 5 4.85 10.86 0.35
N LEU A 6 4.42 11.91 1.03
CA LEU A 6 4.18 13.22 0.44
C LEU A 6 5.47 13.85 -0.08
N VAL A 7 6.57 13.74 0.67
CA VAL A 7 7.89 14.22 0.22
C VAL A 7 8.35 13.49 -1.03
N LYS A 8 8.27 12.15 -1.05
CA LYS A 8 8.67 11.37 -2.23
C LYS A 8 7.82 11.71 -3.45
N LEU A 9 6.51 11.88 -3.25
CA LEU A 9 5.59 12.29 -4.31
C LEU A 9 5.91 13.69 -4.84
N ASP A 10 6.12 14.67 -3.97
CA ASP A 10 6.46 16.04 -4.35
C ASP A 10 7.80 16.11 -5.10
N CYS A 11 8.83 15.39 -4.63
CA CYS A 11 10.10 15.29 -5.33
C CYS A 11 9.93 14.71 -6.74
N THR A 12 9.21 13.59 -6.89
CA THR A 12 8.96 12.99 -8.20
C THR A 12 8.17 13.95 -9.10
N ASN A 13 7.16 14.62 -8.56
CA ASN A 13 6.35 15.59 -9.30
C ASN A 13 7.20 16.76 -9.83
N LYS A 14 8.06 17.34 -8.98
CA LYS A 14 9.01 18.39 -9.39
C LYS A 14 9.95 17.92 -10.49
N SER A 15 10.49 16.70 -10.37
CA SER A 15 11.36 16.11 -11.41
C SER A 15 10.64 15.91 -12.73
N LEU A 16 9.38 15.47 -12.71
CA LEU A 16 8.56 15.27 -13.91
C LEU A 16 8.15 16.57 -14.59
N GLN A 17 7.90 17.62 -13.80
CA GLN A 17 7.58 18.95 -14.32
C GLN A 17 8.81 19.72 -14.84
N GLY A 18 10.02 19.16 -14.68
CA GLY A 18 11.24 19.70 -15.26
C GLY A 18 11.20 19.69 -16.79
N LYS A 19 11.77 20.72 -17.42
CA LYS A 19 11.73 20.94 -18.89
C LYS A 19 12.37 19.83 -19.75
N SER A 20 13.00 18.81 -19.15
CA SER A 20 13.82 17.81 -19.83
C SER A 20 13.42 16.36 -19.58
N ALA A 21 12.27 16.09 -18.94
CA ALA A 21 11.81 14.73 -18.71
C ALA A 21 11.28 14.13 -20.02
N ASN A 22 12.10 13.30 -20.68
CA ASN A 22 11.61 12.45 -21.75
C ASN A 22 10.78 11.28 -21.17
N LEU A 23 10.08 10.54 -22.03
CA LEU A 23 9.15 9.49 -21.61
C LEU A 23 9.82 8.39 -20.76
N ASP A 24 11.03 7.97 -21.15
CA ASP A 24 11.76 6.90 -20.45
C ASP A 24 12.18 7.34 -19.04
N VAL A 25 12.69 8.57 -18.92
CA VAL A 25 13.05 9.17 -17.63
C VAL A 25 11.80 9.31 -16.76
N ALA A 26 10.68 9.78 -17.31
CA ALA A 26 9.42 9.88 -16.58
C ALA A 26 8.92 8.51 -16.08
N SER A 27 8.96 7.48 -16.94
CA SER A 27 8.62 6.11 -16.59
C SER A 27 9.49 5.56 -15.46
N SER A 28 10.80 5.83 -15.51
CA SER A 28 11.74 5.43 -14.46
C SER A 28 11.42 6.08 -13.11
N PHE A 29 11.06 7.37 -13.08
CA PHE A 29 10.70 8.09 -11.86
C PHE A 29 9.40 7.57 -11.25
N LEU A 30 8.39 7.31 -12.07
CA LEU A 30 7.12 6.74 -11.61
C LEU A 30 7.31 5.30 -11.09
N SER A 31 8.10 4.49 -11.77
CA SER A 31 8.45 3.13 -11.32
C SER A 31 9.21 3.14 -9.99
N CYS A 32 10.15 4.06 -9.82
CA CYS A 32 10.86 4.25 -8.56
C CYS A 32 9.92 4.70 -7.45
N LEU A 33 9.02 5.65 -7.72
CA LEU A 33 8.02 6.10 -6.76
C LEU A 33 7.11 4.95 -6.31
N ALA A 34 6.63 4.13 -7.24
CA ALA A 34 5.79 2.96 -6.94
C ALA A 34 6.51 1.98 -5.99
N LYS A 35 7.78 1.66 -6.28
CA LYS A 35 8.62 0.80 -5.41
C LYS A 35 8.82 1.40 -4.02
N ASN A 36 9.08 2.70 -3.93
CA ASN A 36 9.24 3.39 -2.65
C ASN A 36 7.95 3.36 -1.82
N ILE A 37 6.80 3.61 -2.43
CA ILE A 37 5.51 3.55 -1.74
C ILE A 37 5.22 2.12 -1.28
N GLN A 38 5.53 1.11 -2.10
CA GLN A 38 5.34 -0.29 -1.74
C GLN A 38 6.21 -0.67 -0.53
N HIS A 39 7.49 -0.32 -0.56
CA HIS A 39 8.40 -0.50 0.57
C HIS A 39 7.89 0.19 1.85
N LEU A 40 7.36 1.42 1.75
CA LEU A 40 6.75 2.12 2.90
C LEU A 40 5.50 1.44 3.43
N ARG A 41 4.74 0.74 2.58
CA ARG A 41 3.62 -0.07 3.04
C ARG A 41 4.09 -1.31 3.79
N ASP A 42 5.05 -2.03 3.22
CA ASP A 42 5.46 -3.33 3.73
C ASP A 42 6.28 -3.20 5.01
N GLU A 43 7.29 -2.32 5.01
CA GLU A 43 8.20 -2.15 6.14
C GLU A 43 7.87 -0.92 6.99
N GLY A 44 7.34 0.12 6.36
CA GLY A 44 7.04 1.38 7.05
C GLY A 44 5.89 1.23 8.03
N VAL A 45 4.82 0.50 7.71
CA VAL A 45 3.66 0.35 8.59
C VAL A 45 4.04 -0.27 9.94
N PRO A 46 4.73 -1.43 10.01
CA PRO A 46 5.20 -1.99 11.29
C PRO A 46 6.12 -1.03 12.04
N LYS A 47 7.06 -0.39 11.34
CA LYS A 47 8.02 0.56 11.92
C LYS A 47 7.34 1.77 12.56
N TYR A 48 6.39 2.39 11.86
CA TYR A 48 5.68 3.57 12.36
C TYR A 48 4.67 3.21 13.47
N ALA A 49 4.06 2.01 13.43
CA ALA A 49 3.24 1.51 14.51
C ALA A 49 4.05 1.29 15.79
N GLY A 50 5.23 0.66 15.70
CA GLY A 50 6.14 0.50 16.83
C GLY A 50 6.59 1.84 17.43
N LYS A 51 6.93 2.82 16.58
CA LYS A 51 7.25 4.18 17.05
C LYS A 51 6.08 4.84 17.77
N ALA A 52 4.86 4.73 17.24
CA ALA A 52 3.68 5.28 17.88
C ALA A 52 3.42 4.64 19.24
N LYS A 53 3.62 3.31 19.35
CA LYS A 53 3.51 2.58 20.62
C LYS A 53 4.46 3.12 21.68
N ASN A 54 5.75 3.22 21.33
CA ASN A 54 6.77 3.72 22.25
C ASN A 54 6.47 5.16 22.72
N ILE A 55 5.91 6.00 21.85
CA ILE A 55 5.50 7.36 22.20
C ILE A 55 4.32 7.33 23.19
N CYS A 56 3.28 6.53 22.93
CA CYS A 56 2.17 6.34 23.88
C CYS A 56 2.66 5.85 25.24
N ASP A 57 3.51 4.82 25.25
CA ASP A 57 4.09 4.25 26.47
C ASP A 57 4.86 5.32 27.27
N SER A 58 5.68 6.14 26.58
CA SER A 58 6.42 7.24 27.22
C SER A 58 5.53 8.35 27.81
N MET A 59 4.32 8.50 27.26
CA MET A 59 3.33 9.48 27.74
C MET A 59 2.30 8.86 28.70
N SER A 60 2.47 7.58 29.09
CA SER A 60 1.50 6.84 29.92
C SER A 60 0.08 6.80 29.32
N ASN A 61 -0.02 6.85 27.99
CA ASN A 61 -1.27 6.70 27.25
C ASN A 61 -1.49 5.25 26.85
N GLU A 62 -2.76 4.89 26.60
CA GLU A 62 -3.08 3.57 26.06
C GLU A 62 -2.43 3.38 24.68
N SER A 63 -1.63 2.32 24.55
CA SER A 63 -0.84 2.01 23.35
C SER A 63 -1.52 0.94 22.47
N SER A 64 -2.80 0.65 22.69
CA SER A 64 -3.54 -0.38 21.97
C SER A 64 -4.04 0.21 20.64
N PHE A 65 -3.36 -0.13 19.55
CA PHE A 65 -3.80 0.30 18.22
C PHE A 65 -4.69 -0.78 17.61
N THR A 66 -5.88 -0.40 17.17
CA THR A 66 -6.76 -1.31 16.44
C THR A 66 -6.08 -1.72 15.15
N VAL A 67 -5.85 -3.03 14.97
CA VAL A 67 -5.36 -3.55 13.69
C VAL A 67 -6.39 -3.21 12.62
N LYS A 68 -5.97 -2.47 11.60
CA LYS A 68 -6.85 -2.08 10.50
C LYS A 68 -7.37 -3.37 9.86
N ARG A 69 -8.69 -3.58 9.93
CA ARG A 69 -9.34 -4.77 9.37
C ARG A 69 -8.96 -4.90 7.90
N LEU A 70 -8.46 -6.06 7.48
CA LEU A 70 -8.21 -6.36 6.08
C LEU A 70 -9.54 -6.19 5.33
N ARG A 71 -9.65 -5.11 4.54
CA ARG A 71 -10.84 -4.84 3.75
C ARG A 71 -10.70 -5.67 2.47
N LYS A 72 -11.64 -6.59 2.22
CA LYS A 72 -11.80 -7.17 0.88
C LYS A 72 -12.17 -6.03 -0.05
N VAL A 73 -11.21 -5.59 -0.87
CA VAL A 73 -11.48 -4.68 -1.98
C VAL A 73 -12.09 -5.52 -3.08
N LYS A 74 -13.31 -5.21 -3.51
CA LYS A 74 -13.92 -5.83 -4.69
C LYS A 74 -13.02 -5.46 -5.88
N ARG A 75 -12.29 -6.43 -6.44
CA ARG A 75 -11.52 -6.21 -7.66
C ARG A 75 -12.50 -5.75 -8.74
N MET A 76 -12.20 -4.64 -9.40
CA MET A 76 -12.99 -4.17 -10.54
C MET A 76 -12.84 -5.19 -11.67
N THR A 77 -13.95 -5.62 -12.25
CA THR A 77 -13.98 -6.49 -13.43
C THR A 77 -13.32 -5.74 -14.57
N GLY A 78 -12.15 -6.20 -15.02
CA GLY A 78 -11.43 -5.68 -16.18
C GLY A 78 -10.81 -6.83 -16.96
N GLU A 79 -10.50 -6.62 -18.24
CA GLU A 79 -10.02 -7.68 -19.16
C GLU A 79 -8.81 -8.48 -18.66
N MET A 80 -7.99 -7.91 -17.77
CA MET A 80 -6.82 -8.58 -17.19
C MET A 80 -7.05 -9.20 -15.81
N ALA A 81 -8.31 -9.34 -15.37
CA ALA A 81 -8.61 -10.01 -14.12
C ALA A 81 -8.37 -11.52 -14.26
N GLU A 82 -7.37 -12.05 -13.55
CA GLU A 82 -7.20 -13.49 -13.38
C GLU A 82 -8.44 -14.05 -12.68
N ASP A 83 -9.07 -15.04 -13.32
CA ASP A 83 -10.28 -15.67 -12.82
C ASP A 83 -9.97 -16.38 -11.51
N GLU A 84 -10.72 -16.07 -10.45
CA GLU A 84 -10.53 -16.67 -9.14
C GLU A 84 -11.02 -18.11 -9.24
N ALA A 85 -10.11 -19.06 -9.51
CA ALA A 85 -10.42 -20.47 -9.64
C ALA A 85 -11.05 -21.00 -8.34
N HIS A 86 -12.37 -20.90 -8.25
CA HIS A 86 -13.14 -21.61 -7.25
C HIS A 86 -13.09 -23.07 -7.66
N LEU A 87 -12.30 -23.87 -6.94
CA LEU A 87 -12.41 -25.32 -6.99
C LEU A 87 -13.80 -25.68 -6.48
N ILE A 88 -14.76 -25.81 -7.40
CA ILE A 88 -16.08 -26.38 -7.12
C ILE A 88 -15.84 -27.87 -6.83
N CYS A 89 -15.59 -28.20 -5.56
CA CYS A 89 -15.64 -29.58 -5.10
C CYS A 89 -17.14 -29.96 -5.05
N ALA A 90 -17.58 -30.81 -5.97
CA ALA A 90 -18.99 -31.15 -6.20
C ALA A 90 -19.69 -31.92 -5.06
N GLU A 91 -19.14 -31.96 -3.85
CA GLU A 91 -19.60 -32.85 -2.77
C GLU A 91 -20.24 -32.15 -1.57
N LYS A 92 -20.42 -30.82 -1.55
CA LYS A 92 -20.97 -30.11 -0.37
C LYS A 92 -22.11 -29.14 -0.61
N SER A 93 -22.88 -29.35 -1.66
CA SER A 93 -24.17 -28.67 -1.81
C SER A 93 -25.21 -29.74 -2.05
N PHE A 94 -25.82 -30.21 -0.96
CA PHE A 94 -27.22 -30.61 -0.77
C PHE A 94 -27.31 -31.49 0.48
N GLU A 95 -27.21 -30.88 1.67
CA GLU A 95 -27.96 -31.37 2.83
C GLU A 95 -29.02 -30.31 3.12
N LEU A 96 -30.28 -30.74 2.99
CA LEU A 96 -31.51 -29.99 3.25
C LEU A 96 -31.78 -29.90 4.75
#